data_AF-L9Y0C2-F1
#
_entry.id   AF-L9Y0C2-F1
#
_cell.length_a   1.000
_cell.length_b   1.000
_cell.length_c   1.000
_cell.angle_alpha   90.00
_cell.angle_beta   90.00
_cell.angle_gamma   90.00
#
_symmetry.space_group_name_H-M   'P 1'
#
loop_
_entity.id
_entity.type
_entity.pdbx_description
1 polymer ?
#
loop_
_entity_poly.entity_id
_entity_poly.type
_entity_poly.pdbx_seq_one_letter_code
_entity_poly.pdbx_strand_id
1 'polypeptide(L)' 'MEGDTYRTVAVWAVFVLPFCVLVGFLSTHDRLTIEIVALYWFPAVALTSIGIIPPPWDLLVSEARSA' A
#
# COMPACT_ATOMS: atom_id res chain seq x y z
N MET A 1 12.19 -10.36 15.09
CA MET A 1 11.69 -10.40 13.68
C MET A 1 10.61 -9.34 13.46
N GLU A 2 10.23 -8.56 14.47
CA GLU A 2 9.19 -7.52 14.40
C GLU A 2 9.64 -6.21 13.72
N GLY A 3 10.95 -5.93 13.67
CA GLY A 3 11.48 -4.69 13.09
C GLY A 3 11.23 -4.55 11.58
N ASP A 4 11.34 -5.67 10.84
CA ASP A 4 11.11 -5.71 9.40
C ASP A 4 9.62 -5.60 9.05
N THR A 5 8.76 -6.21 9.88
CA THR A 5 7.30 -6.08 9.81
C THR A 5 6.88 -4.63 10.05
N TYR A 6 7.38 -3.98 11.12
CA TYR A 6 7.02 -2.59 11.44
C TYR A 6 7.50 -1.61 10.36
N ARG A 7 8.69 -1.85 9.80
CA ARG A 7 9.21 -1.07 8.66
C ARG A 7 8.34 -1.22 7.41
N THR A 8 7.90 -2.45 7.10
CA THR A 8 7.01 -2.72 5.97
C THR A 8 5.66 -2.01 6.15
N VAL A 9 5.07 -2.11 7.34
CA VAL A 9 3.82 -1.40 7.68
C VAL A 9 3.99 0.11 7.57
N ALA A 10 5.10 0.67 8.08
CA ALA A 10 5.36 2.10 8.00
C ALA A 10 5.50 2.59 6.55
N VAL A 11 6.20 1.84 5.68
CA VAL A 11 6.33 2.18 4.25
C VAL A 11 4.97 2.16 3.56
N TRP A 12 4.17 1.10 3.76
CA TRP A 12 2.85 1.00 3.14
C TRP A 12 1.85 2.01 3.71
N ALA A 13 1.96 2.39 4.99
CA ALA A 13 1.12 3.42 5.60
C ALA A 13 1.29 4.78 4.90
N VAL A 14 2.50 5.12 4.44
CA VAL A 14 2.77 6.36 3.69
C VAL A 14 2.05 6.40 2.34
N PHE A 15 1.70 5.25 1.75
CA PHE A 15 0.88 5.19 0.53
C PHE A 15 -0.61 5.08 0.84
N VAL A 16 -0.99 4.20 1.79
CA VAL A 16 -2.39 3.91 2.10
C VAL A 16 -3.10 5.09 2.75
N LEU A 17 -2.48 5.78 3.72
CA LEU A 17 -3.11 6.89 4.42
C LEU A 17 -3.49 8.05 3.49
N PRO A 18 -2.57 8.62 2.68
CA PRO A 18 -2.93 9.67 1.73
C PRO A 18 -3.87 9.18 0.64
N PHE A 19 -3.77 7.91 0.22
CA PHE A 19 -4.75 7.32 -0.69
C PHE A 19 -6.16 7.34 -0.10
N CYS A 20 -6.35 6.94 1.17
CA CYS A 20 -7.64 6.98 1.84
C CYS A 20 -8.21 8.40 1.90
N VAL A 21 -7.37 9.40 2.20
CA VAL A 21 -7.78 10.81 2.20
C VAL A 21 -8.18 11.26 0.79
N LEU A 22 -7.39 10.93 -0.22
CA LEU A 22 -7.64 11.28 -1.62
C LEU A 22 -8.93 10.62 -2.15
N VAL A 23 -9.14 9.33 -1.85
CA VAL A 23 -10.36 8.60 -2.21
C VAL A 23 -11.57 9.20 -1.51
N GLY A 24 -11.47 9.48 -0.20
CA GLY A 24 -12.55 10.13 0.54
C GLY A 24 -12.92 11.48 -0.06
N PHE A 25 -11.91 12.28 -0.43
CA PHE A 25 -12.12 13.57 -1.10
C PHE A 25 -12.71 13.44 -2.50
N LEU A 26 -12.21 12.52 -3.34
CA LEU A 26 -12.73 12.32 -4.69
C LEU A 26 -14.14 11.72 -4.69
N SER A 27 -14.43 10.88 -3.70
CA SER A 27 -15.75 10.28 -3.51
C SER A 27 -16.80 11.32 -3.12
N THR A 28 -16.45 12.35 -2.34
CA THR A 28 -17.41 13.43 -2.02
C THR A 28 -17.68 14.37 -3.21
N HIS A 29 -16.84 14.31 -4.25
CA HIS A 29 -16.98 15.14 -5.44
C HIS A 29 -17.48 14.34 -6.67
N ASP A 30 -17.83 13.05 -6.52
CA ASP A 30 -18.22 12.16 -7.64
C ASP A 30 -17.17 12.10 -8.78
N ARG A 31 -15.88 12.29 -8.43
CA ARG A 31 -14.74 12.28 -9.37
C ARG A 31 -13.86 11.04 -9.21
N LEU A 32 -14.31 10.04 -8.44
CA LEU A 32 -13.55 8.83 -8.20
C LEU A 32 -13.58 7.90 -9.43
N THR A 33 -12.56 8.02 -10.27
CA THR A 33 -12.39 7.16 -11.46
C THR A 33 -11.39 6.05 -11.19
N ILE A 34 -11.63 4.86 -11.74
CA ILE A 34 -10.71 3.72 -11.69
C ILE A 34 -9.31 4.09 -12.22
N GLU A 35 -9.25 4.96 -13.23
CA GLU A 35 -7.99 5.46 -13.79
C GLU A 35 -7.12 6.17 -12.75
N ILE A 36 -7.72 7.01 -11.89
CA ILE A 36 -6.98 7.74 -10.83
C ILE A 36 -6.41 6.75 -9.80
N VAL A 37 -7.20 5.73 -9.46
CA VAL A 37 -6.75 4.66 -8.55
C VAL A 37 -5.57 3.90 -9.15
N ALA A 38 -5.68 3.49 -10.41
CA ALA A 38 -4.60 2.78 -11.10
C ALA A 38 -3.33 3.62 -11.23
N LEU A 39 -3.46 4.91 -11.59
CA LEU A 39 -2.33 5.83 -11.74
C LEU A 39 -1.61 6.06 -10.40
N TYR A 40 -2.38 6.17 -9.32
CA TYR A 40 -1.85 6.36 -7.97
C TYR A 40 -1.05 5.13 -7.49
N TRP A 41 -1.57 3.92 -7.74
CA TRP A 41 -0.94 2.67 -7.30
C TRP A 41 0.22 2.22 -8.20
N PHE A 42 0.28 2.68 -9.46
CA PHE A 42 1.34 2.33 -10.41
C PHE A 42 2.77 2.43 -9.84
N PRO A 43 3.21 3.58 -9.26
CA PRO A 43 4.54 3.68 -8.69
C PRO A 43 4.77 2.73 -7.51
N ALA A 44 3.78 2.49 -6.64
CA ALA A 44 3.90 1.56 -5.53
C ALA A 44 4.10 0.11 -6.03
N VAL A 45 3.34 -0.30 -7.05
CA VAL A 45 3.49 -1.62 -7.71
C VAL A 45 4.84 -1.73 -8.39
N ALA A 46 5.27 -0.70 -9.12
CA ALA A 46 6.57 -0.68 -9.80
C ALA A 46 7.72 -0.80 -8.80
N LEU A 47 7.72 0.00 -7.73
CA LEU A 47 8.73 -0.01 -6.66
C LEU A 47 8.80 -1.35 -5.91
N THR A 48 7.64 -2.00 -5.71
CA THR A 48 7.57 -3.35 -5.13
C THR A 48 8.14 -4.40 -6.09
N SER A 49 7.85 -4.27 -7.40
CA SER A 49 8.32 -5.22 -8.43
C SER A 49 9.84 -5.20 -8.63
N ILE A 50 10.46 -4.02 -8.48
CA ILE A 50 11.93 -3.87 -8.53
C ILE A 50 12.61 -4.14 -7.18
N GLY A 51 11.86 -4.53 -6.14
CA GLY A 51 12.39 -4.90 -4.83
C GLY A 51 12.84 -3.73 -3.95
N ILE A 52 12.45 -2.49 -4.26
CA ILE A 52 12.75 -1.32 -3.42
C ILE A 52 11.83 -1.29 -2.20
N ILE A 53 10.53 -1.56 -2.41
CA ILE A 53 9.55 -1.64 -1.32
C ILE A 53 9.37 -3.11 -0.94
N PRO A 54 9.41 -3.45 0.37
CA PRO A 54 9.13 -4.80 0.82
C PRO A 54 7.69 -5.21 0.45
N PRO A 55 7.51 -6.44 -0.05
CA PRO A 55 6.21 -6.91 -0.50
C PRO A 55 5.22 -7.00 0.67
N PRO A 56 3.96 -6.56 0.49
CA PRO A 56 2.96 -6.53 1.56
C PRO A 56 2.53 -7.95 1.98
N TRP A 57 2.70 -8.96 1.13
CA TRP A 57 2.38 -10.36 1.43
C TRP A 57 3.39 -11.04 2.36
N ASP A 58 4.56 -10.44 2.61
CA ASP A 58 5.51 -10.95 3.61
C ASP A 58 4.89 -10.94 5.02
N LEU A 59 4.05 -9.93 5.29
CA LEU A 59 3.26 -9.81 6.52
C LEU A 59 2.33 -11.02 6.72
N LEU A 60 1.59 -11.41 5.67
CA LEU A 60 0.66 -12.55 5.67
C LEU A 60 1.36 -13.90 5.84
N VAL A 61 2.53 -14.07 5.20
CA VAL A 61 3.32 -15.31 5.33
C VAL A 61 3.90 -15.44 6.74
N SER A 62 4.29 -14.34 7.38
CA SER A 62 4.77 -14.36 8.77
C SER A 62 3.70 -14.79 9.77
N GLU A 63 2.46 -14.31 9.62
CA GLU A 63 1.32 -14.76 10.43
C GLU A 63 1.01 -16.25 10.19
N ALA A 64 0.97 -16.69 8.94
CA ALA A 64 0.66 -18.08 8.57
C ALA A 64 1.71 -19.10 9.07
N ARG A 65 2.96 -18.67 9.33
CA ARG A 65 4.00 -19.53 9.92
C ARG A 65 3.94 -19.57 11.46
N SER A 66 3.23 -18.65 12.09
CA SER A 66 3.07 -18.55 13.55
C SER A 66 1.82 -19.25 14.09
N ALA A 67 0.92 -19.71 13.22
CA ALA A 67 -0.29 -20.48 13.52
C ALA A 67 -0.06 -21.99 13.28
#